data_AF-A0A5C8D6M7-F1
#
_entry.id   AF-A0A5C8D6M7-F1
#
_cell.length_a   1.000
_cell.length_b   1.000
_cell.length_c   1.000
_cell.angle_alpha   90.00
_cell.angle_beta   90.00
_cell.angle_gamma   90.00
#
_symmetry.space_group_name_H-M   'P 1'
#
loop_
_entity.id
_entity.type
_entity.pdbx_description
1 polymer ?
#
loop_
_entity_poly.entity_id
_entity_poly.type
_entity_poly.pdbx_seq_one_letter_code
_entity_poly.pdbx_strand_id
1 'polypeptide(L)'
;MGCGDDYKDGYVGCDVRKTKTAKIICKAWELSKYCKNVNEIYSRHMVEHLTYTEFNETLKDWCKALTGAKLHIICPDLDFYIEQFKNAIFDE
;
A
#
# COMPACT_ATOMS: atom_id res chain seq x y z
N MET A 1 -0.08 3.06 3.76
CA MET A 1 -0.40 1.63 3.91
C MET A 1 0.78 0.80 3.47
N GLY A 2 1.25 -0.12 4.32
CA GLY A 2 2.51 -0.84 4.13
C GLY A 2 3.71 0.08 4.28
N CYS A 3 3.77 0.86 5.36
CA CYS A 3 4.84 1.84 5.52
C CYS A 3 6.20 1.23 5.84
N GLY A 4 6.28 -0.05 6.23
CA GLY A 4 7.55 -0.61 6.69
C GLY A 4 8.17 0.28 7.77
N ASP A 5 9.47 0.55 7.65
CA ASP A 5 10.18 1.52 8.49
C ASP A 5 10.26 2.93 7.88
N ASP A 6 9.56 3.18 6.76
CA ASP A 6 9.61 4.46 6.06
C ASP A 6 8.63 5.46 6.69
N TYR A 7 9.17 6.63 7.04
CA TYR A 7 8.38 7.76 7.51
C TYR A 7 8.04 8.67 6.33
N LYS A 8 6.78 9.13 6.28
CA LYS A 8 6.32 10.12 5.31
C LYS A 8 5.62 11.26 6.03
N ASP A 9 6.18 12.46 5.89
CA ASP A 9 5.63 13.66 6.50
C ASP A 9 4.19 13.93 6.01
N GLY A 10 3.32 14.33 6.93
CA GLY A 10 1.89 14.50 6.68
C GLY A 10 1.05 13.22 6.64
N TYR A 11 1.65 12.02 6.79
CA TYR A 11 0.92 10.75 6.81
C TYR A 11 0.97 10.05 8.16
N VAL A 12 -0.07 9.27 8.44
CA VAL A 12 -0.09 8.31 9.54
C VAL A 12 0.35 6.95 8.99
N GLY A 13 1.51 6.46 9.45
CA GLY A 13 2.03 5.15 9.05
C GLY A 13 1.13 4.01 9.49
N CYS A 14 0.88 3.07 8.60
CA CYS A 14 0.10 1.87 8.86
C CYS A 14 0.75 0.66 8.19
N ASP A 15 0.91 -0.42 8.95
CA ASP A 15 1.54 -1.66 8.51
C ASP A 15 0.89 -2.87 9.22
N VAL A 16 1.04 -4.07 8.66
CA VAL A 16 0.55 -5.31 9.29
C VAL A 16 1.42 -5.73 10.46
N ARG A 17 2.67 -5.25 10.51
CA ARG A 17 3.62 -5.51 11.59
C ARG A 17 3.86 -4.23 12.40
N LYS A 18 4.34 -4.41 13.63
CA LYS A 18 4.91 -3.30 14.39
C LYS A 18 6.26 -2.92 13.79
N THR A 19 6.40 -1.68 13.36
CA THR A 19 7.63 -1.12 12.77
C THR A 19 8.02 0.16 13.51
N LYS A 20 9.09 0.83 13.09
CA LYS A 20 9.50 2.11 13.68
C LYS A 20 8.52 3.25 13.38
N THR A 21 7.78 3.15 12.27
CA THR A 21 6.95 4.26 11.76
C THR A 21 5.45 3.95 11.73
N ALA A 22 5.07 2.67 11.86
CA ALA A 22 3.67 2.27 11.94
C ALA A 22 3.03 2.74 13.24
N LYS A 23 2.03 3.63 13.12
CA LYS A 23 1.15 4.07 14.22
C LYS A 23 -0.12 3.24 14.30
N ILE A 24 -0.57 2.71 13.16
CA ILE A 24 -1.69 1.77 13.08
C ILE A 24 -1.12 0.41 12.67
N ILE A 25 -1.48 -0.63 13.43
CA ILE A 25 -1.05 -2.01 13.17
C ILE A 25 -2.30 -2.79 12.76
N CYS A 26 -2.48 -3.00 11.45
CA CYS A 26 -3.62 -3.73 10.91
C CYS A 26 -3.32 -4.32 9.54
N LYS A 27 -4.14 -5.29 9.11
CA LYS A 27 -4.08 -5.77 7.72
C LYS A 27 -4.58 -4.69 6.77
N ALA A 28 -4.19 -4.80 5.49
CA ALA A 28 -4.53 -3.79 4.49
C ALA A 28 -6.05 -3.59 4.33
N TRP A 29 -6.84 -4.66 4.48
CA TRP A 29 -8.31 -4.69 4.40
C TRP A 29 -9.02 -4.44 5.74
N GLU A 30 -8.34 -3.81 6.70
CA GLU A 30 -8.91 -3.48 8.00
C GLU A 30 -8.72 -2.03 8.41
N LEU A 31 -8.16 -1.20 7.52
CA LEU A 31 -7.86 0.21 7.75
C LEU A 31 -9.09 1.01 8.19
N SER A 32 -10.26 0.76 7.58
CA SER A 32 -11.50 1.50 7.88
C SER A 32 -12.01 1.33 9.32
N LYS A 33 -11.48 0.34 10.05
CA LYS A 33 -11.75 0.14 11.48
C LYS A 33 -11.00 1.15 12.36
N TYR A 34 -9.89 1.68 11.86
CA TYR A 34 -8.96 2.53 12.63
C TYR A 34 -9.00 4.00 12.18
N CYS A 35 -9.28 4.26 10.90
CA CYS A 35 -9.45 5.62 10.40
C CYS A 35 -10.59 5.71 9.38
N LYS A 36 -11.23 6.88 9.36
CA LYS A 36 -12.30 7.25 8.43
C LYS A 36 -12.10 8.68 8.01
N ASN A 37 -12.74 9.06 6.91
CA ASN A 37 -12.65 10.40 6.35
C ASN A 37 -11.22 10.82 6.00
N VAL A 38 -10.45 9.89 5.44
CA VAL A 38 -9.06 10.13 5.03
C VAL A 38 -9.04 10.82 3.67
N ASN A 39 -8.19 11.84 3.51
CA ASN A 39 -8.04 12.59 2.25
C ASN A 39 -7.18 11.86 1.21
N GLU A 40 -6.24 11.03 1.66
CA GLU A 40 -5.41 10.22 0.79
C GLU A 40 -5.00 8.91 1.45
N ILE A 41 -5.07 7.83 0.69
CA ILE A 41 -4.35 6.60 1.02
C ILE A 41 -3.19 6.48 0.04
N TYR A 42 -1.98 6.45 0.60
CA TYR A 42 -0.74 6.22 -0.13
C TYR A 42 -0.21 4.81 0.18
N SER A 43 0.11 4.04 -0.84
CA SER A 43 0.73 2.72 -0.73
C SER A 43 1.76 2.52 -1.82
N ARG A 44 2.96 2.10 -1.44
CA ARG A 44 4.06 1.81 -2.36
C ARG A 44 4.68 0.48 -1.98
N HIS A 45 4.90 -0.38 -2.97
CA HIS A 45 5.51 -1.70 -2.82
C HIS A 45 4.86 -2.54 -1.70
N MET A 46 3.55 -2.73 -1.81
CA MET A 46 2.77 -3.44 -0.79
C MET A 46 1.69 -4.30 -1.42
N VAL A 47 0.94 -3.74 -2.38
CA VAL A 47 -0.21 -4.43 -2.99
C VAL A 47 0.20 -5.68 -3.75
N GLU A 48 1.44 -5.76 -4.24
CA GLU A 48 2.01 -6.93 -4.91
C GLU A 48 2.24 -8.12 -3.96
N HIS A 49 2.22 -7.91 -2.65
CA HIS A 49 2.28 -8.97 -1.65
C HIS A 49 0.90 -9.56 -1.32
N LEU A 50 -0.18 -9.01 -1.88
CA LEU A 50 -1.54 -9.45 -1.64
C LEU A 50 -1.96 -10.47 -2.70
N THR A 51 -2.74 -11.47 -2.27
CA THR A 51 -3.53 -12.26 -3.22
C THR A 51 -4.61 -11.37 -3.86
N TYR A 52 -5.15 -11.81 -5.00
CA TYR A 52 -6.24 -11.08 -5.67
C TYR A 52 -7.45 -10.83 -4.76
N THR A 53 -7.83 -11.84 -3.95
CA THR A 53 -8.95 -11.73 -3.01
C THR A 53 -8.66 -10.70 -1.91
N GLU A 54 -7.46 -10.73 -1.34
CA GLU A 54 -7.05 -9.77 -0.30
C GLU A 54 -6.97 -8.36 -0.85
N PHE A 55 -6.48 -8.19 -2.08
CA PHE A 55 -6.45 -6.89 -2.75
C PHE A 55 -7.86 -6.34 -3.00
N ASN A 56 -8.79 -7.19 -3.45
CA ASN A 56 -10.18 -6.79 -3.65
C ASN A 56 -10.84 -6.35 -2.32
N GLU A 57 -10.63 -7.08 -1.24
CA GLU A 57 -11.12 -6.68 0.09
C GLU A 57 -10.43 -5.40 0.59
N THR A 58 -9.15 -5.23 0.27
CA THR A 58 -8.38 -4.02 0.58
C THR A 58 -8.99 -2.80 -0.10
N LEU A 59 -9.32 -2.88 -1.40
CA LEU A 59 -9.95 -1.77 -2.13
C LEU A 59 -11.34 -1.43 -1.57
N LYS A 60 -12.15 -2.44 -1.20
CA LYS A 60 -13.45 -2.23 -0.56
C LYS A 60 -13.31 -1.54 0.79
N ASP A 61 -12.34 -1.94 1.59
CA ASP A 61 -12.08 -1.35 2.89
C ASP A 61 -11.56 0.10 2.77
N TRP A 62 -10.62 0.34 1.87
CA TRP A 62 -10.07 1.68 1.61
C TRP A 62 -11.13 2.65 1.09
N CYS A 63 -12.06 2.17 0.25
CA CYS A 63 -13.20 2.95 -0.19
C CYS A 63 -14.09 3.43 0.98
N LYS A 64 -14.24 2.61 2.04
CA LYS A 64 -14.98 3.01 3.26
C LYS A 64 -14.20 4.02 4.11
N ALA A 65 -12.88 3.97 4.10
CA ALA A 65 -12.03 4.89 4.84
C ALA A 65 -11.92 6.27 4.15
N LEU A 66 -11.94 6.30 2.81
CA LEU A 66 -11.89 7.52 1.99
C LEU A 66 -13.25 8.23 1.94
N THR A 67 -13.24 9.55 1.70
CA THR A 67 -14.47 10.35 1.47
C THR A 67 -14.35 11.13 0.17
N GLY A 68 -14.57 10.46 -0.97
CA GLY A 68 -14.46 11.07 -2.30
C GLY A 68 -13.04 11.56 -2.65
N ALA A 69 -12.04 10.95 -2.02
CA ALA A 69 -10.67 11.46 -1.98
C ALA A 69 -9.70 10.59 -2.81
N LYS A 70 -8.39 10.80 -2.66
CA LYS A 70 -7.37 10.21 -3.54
C LYS A 70 -6.86 8.86 -3.03
N LEU A 71 -6.74 7.89 -3.94
CA LEU A 71 -6.01 6.64 -3.71
C LEU A 71 -4.78 6.63 -4.61
N HIS A 72 -3.60 6.48 -4.02
CA HIS A 72 -2.33 6.41 -4.74
C HIS A 72 -1.64 5.08 -4.45
N ILE A 73 -1.55 4.23 -5.46
CA ILE A 73 -0.89 2.93 -5.42
C ILE A 73 0.31 2.96 -6.36
N ILE A 74 1.47 2.55 -5.86
CA ILE A 74 2.70 2.36 -6.64
C ILE A 74 3.12 0.91 -6.45
N CYS A 75 3.22 0.15 -7.53
CA CYS A 75 3.67 -1.23 -7.53
C CYS A 75 4.62 -1.50 -8.70
N PRO A 76 5.41 -2.59 -8.63
CA PRO A 76 6.24 -3.04 -9.74
C PRO A 76 5.44 -3.24 -11.03
N ASP A 77 6.00 -2.82 -12.16
CA ASP A 77 5.53 -3.20 -13.49
C ASP A 77 6.22 -4.50 -13.89
N LEU A 78 5.50 -5.61 -13.81
CA LEU A 78 6.05 -6.93 -14.07
C LEU A 78 6.55 -7.07 -15.52
N ASP A 79 5.86 -6.46 -16.49
CA ASP A 79 6.25 -6.55 -17.90
C ASP A 79 7.58 -5.82 -18.12
N PHE A 80 7.73 -4.64 -17.50
CA PHE A 80 8.99 -3.90 -17.52
C PHE A 80 10.16 -4.75 -16.98
N TYR A 81 9.99 -5.36 -15.81
CA TYR A 81 11.05 -6.17 -15.20
C TYR A 81 11.33 -7.47 -15.98
N ILE A 82 10.32 -8.08 -16.60
CA ILE A 82 10.51 -9.25 -17.48
C ILE A 82 11.33 -8.85 -18.70
N GLU A 83 11.05 -7.70 -19.32
CA GLU A 83 11.83 -7.23 -20.46
C GLU A 83 13.27 -6.89 -20.06
N GLN A 84 13.52 -6.28 -18.90
CA GLN A 84 14.87 -6.08 -18.39
C GLN A 84 15.61 -7.42 -18.22
N PHE A 85 14.96 -8.40 -17.59
CA PHE A 85 15.53 -9.73 -17.38
C PHE A 85 15.88 -10.43 -18.70
N LYS A 86 14.95 -10.41 -19.67
CA LYS A 86 15.17 -10.99 -21.01
C LYS A 86 16.36 -10.38 -21.74
N ASN A 87 16.61 -9.09 -21.52
CA ASN A 87 17.69 -8.34 -22.16
C ASN A 87 18.98 -8.28 -21.32
N ALA A 88 19.03 -8.99 -20.17
CA ALA A 88 20.15 -8.97 -19.24
C ALA A 88 20.56 -7.56 -18.77
N ILE A 89 19.56 -6.68 -18.58
CA ILE A 89 19.73 -5.35 -18.00
C ILE A 89 19.43 -5.44 -16.51
N PHE A 90 20.43 -5.17 -15.67
CA PHE A 90 20.34 -5.37 -14.20
C PHE A 90 20.57 -4.09 -13.39
N ASP A 91 20.60 -2.94 -14.06
CA ASP A 91 20.78 -1.65 -13.39
C ASP A 91 19.45 -1.21 -12.77
N GLU A 92 19.50 -0.72 -11.51
CA GLU A 92 18.35 -0.21 -10.73
C GLU A 92 17.85 1.17 -11.21
#